data_AF-A0A938G847-F1
#
_entry.id   AF-A0A938G847-F1
#
_cell.length_a   1.000
_cell.length_b   1.000
_cell.length_c   1.000
_cell.angle_alpha   90.00
_cell.angle_beta   90.00
_cell.angle_gamma   90.00
#
_symmetry.space_group_name_H-M   'P 1'
#
loop_
_entity.id
_entity.type
_entity.pdbx_description
1 polymer ?
#
loop_
_entity_poly.entity_id
_entity_poly.type
_entity_poly.pdbx_seq_one_letter_code
_entity_poly.pdbx_strand_id
1 'polypeptide(L)'
;FLAGHHPGPDGAISKLYWSEYHKKSTELALDILGMAAMIPVGRKPSTSFQTDDAGAPNSTMSWAMTFLNARAGTIYAGSSQIQRNIIGEMVLGLPKEPKPS
;
A
#
# COMPACT_ATOMS: atom_id res chain seq x y z
N PHE A 1 -9.39 -16.94 -13.06
CA PHE A 1 -7.91 -16.96 -13.01
C PHE A 1 -7.30 -18.25 -13.58
N LEU A 2 -7.77 -19.45 -13.26
CA LEU A 2 -7.23 -20.73 -13.81
C LEU A 2 -7.49 -20.97 -15.32
N ALA A 3 -8.30 -20.14 -15.97
CA ALA A 3 -8.60 -20.20 -17.41
C ALA A 3 -7.71 -19.27 -18.28
N GLY A 4 -6.68 -18.62 -17.71
CA GLY A 4 -5.76 -17.77 -18.46
C GLY A 4 -6.28 -16.38 -18.83
N HIS A 5 -7.41 -15.94 -18.29
CA HIS A 5 -7.88 -14.57 -18.47
C HIS A 5 -6.91 -13.57 -17.80
N HIS A 6 -6.61 -12.48 -18.50
CA HIS A 6 -5.83 -11.35 -17.99
C HIS A 6 -6.37 -10.93 -16.60
N PRO A 7 -5.53 -10.56 -15.62
CA PRO A 7 -6.00 -9.97 -14.38
C PRO A 7 -6.94 -8.82 -14.72
N GLY A 8 -8.24 -9.03 -14.47
CA GLY A 8 -9.26 -8.05 -14.78
C GLY A 8 -9.21 -6.86 -13.82
N PRO A 9 -10.15 -5.90 -13.95
CA PRO A 9 -10.22 -4.74 -13.09
C PRO A 9 -10.31 -5.07 -11.59
N ASP A 10 -10.79 -6.27 -11.22
CA ASP A 10 -10.86 -6.73 -9.83
C ASP A 10 -9.49 -6.73 -9.11
N GLY A 11 -8.43 -7.09 -9.84
CA GLY A 11 -7.05 -7.05 -9.33
C GLY A 11 -6.58 -5.61 -9.09
N ALA A 12 -6.95 -4.70 -10.00
CA ALA A 12 -6.64 -3.29 -9.89
C ALA A 12 -7.34 -2.64 -8.69
N ILE A 13 -8.63 -2.94 -8.50
CA ILE A 13 -9.41 -2.50 -7.33
C ILE A 13 -8.75 -2.97 -6.04
N SER A 14 -8.47 -4.28 -5.94
CA SER A 14 -7.88 -4.87 -4.74
C SER A 14 -6.51 -4.27 -4.42
N LYS A 15 -5.63 -4.12 -5.43
CA LYS A 15 -4.30 -3.54 -5.26
C LYS A 15 -4.36 -2.07 -4.85
N LEU A 16 -5.21 -1.28 -5.52
CA LEU A 16 -5.38 0.12 -5.21
C LEU A 16 -5.90 0.30 -3.79
N TYR A 17 -6.95 -0.41 -3.42
CA TYR A 17 -7.52 -0.37 -2.08
C TYR A 17 -6.49 -0.74 -1.03
N TRP A 18 -5.81 -1.87 -1.19
CA TRP A 18 -4.84 -2.36 -0.21
C TRP A 18 -3.66 -1.41 -0.03
N SER A 19 -3.07 -0.90 -1.11
CA SER A 19 -1.91 -0.01 -1.03
C SER A 19 -2.25 1.35 -0.41
N GLU A 20 -3.41 1.92 -0.73
CA GLU A 20 -3.88 3.17 -0.10
C GLU A 20 -4.28 2.95 1.37
N TYR A 21 -4.89 1.81 1.69
CA TYR A 21 -5.21 1.42 3.07
C TYR A 21 -3.95 1.27 3.92
N HIS A 22 -2.94 0.54 3.42
CA HIS A 22 -1.70 0.29 4.15
C HIS A 22 -0.94 1.61 4.42
N LYS A 23 -0.91 2.50 3.43
CA LYS A 23 -0.35 3.86 3.58
C LYS A 23 -1.07 4.64 4.68
N LYS A 24 -2.41 4.74 4.61
CA LYS A 24 -3.20 5.50 5.60
C LYS A 24 -3.08 4.91 7.01
N SER A 25 -3.08 3.59 7.13
CA SER A 25 -3.00 2.90 8.41
C SER A 25 -1.65 3.14 9.08
N THR A 26 -0.56 3.10 8.30
CA THR A 26 0.79 3.35 8.83
C THR A 26 1.06 4.83 9.09
N GLU A 27 0.49 5.75 8.30
CA GLU A 27 0.47 7.19 8.60
C GLU A 27 -0.18 7.45 9.97
N LEU A 28 -1.40 6.93 10.17
CA LEU A 28 -2.11 7.06 11.44
C LEU A 28 -1.32 6.45 12.60
N ALA A 29 -0.65 5.32 12.40
CA ALA A 29 0.18 4.73 13.42
C ALA A 29 1.36 5.64 13.82
N LEU A 30 2.01 6.28 12.86
CA LEU A 30 3.07 7.26 13.17
C LEU A 30 2.52 8.50 13.86
N ASP A 31 1.34 8.98 13.47
CA ASP A 31 0.67 10.11 14.14
C ASP A 31 0.36 9.78 15.61
N ILE A 32 -0.11 8.55 15.89
CA ILE A 32 -0.37 8.07 17.25
C ILE A 32 0.93 7.97 18.08
N LEU A 33 2.02 7.49 17.47
CA LEU A 33 3.33 7.42 18.13
C LEU A 33 3.94 8.81 18.39
N GLY A 34 3.57 9.80 17.57
CA GLY A 34 4.05 11.18 17.69
C GLY A 34 5.57 11.27 17.64
N MET A 35 6.16 12.00 18.60
CA MET A 35 7.61 12.19 18.66
C MET A 35 8.41 10.89 18.82
N ALA A 36 7.81 9.84 19.38
CA ALA A 36 8.49 8.55 19.54
C ALA A 36 8.82 7.89 18.18
N ALA A 37 8.08 8.23 17.11
CA ALA A 37 8.38 7.76 15.76
C ALA A 37 9.68 8.35 15.18
N MET A 38 10.16 9.49 15.71
CA MET A 38 11.39 10.14 15.24
C MET A 38 12.67 9.46 15.74
N ILE A 39 12.55 8.57 16.72
CA ILE A 39 13.65 7.77 17.26
C ILE A 39 13.24 6.29 17.21
N PRO A 40 13.26 5.65 16.02
CA PRO A 40 12.82 4.27 15.88
C PRO A 40 13.77 3.35 16.67
N VAL A 41 13.21 2.60 17.63
CA VAL A 41 13.94 1.65 18.49
C VAL A 41 13.16 0.35 18.63
N GLY A 42 13.85 -0.72 19.03
CA GLY A 42 13.26 -2.04 19.21
C GLY A 42 13.42 -2.94 17.99
N ARG A 43 12.43 -3.81 17.78
CA ARG A 43 12.46 -4.84 16.73
C ARG A 43 12.02 -4.27 15.38
N LYS A 44 12.63 -4.80 14.31
CA LYS A 44 12.18 -4.60 12.93
C LYS A 44 10.92 -5.44 12.67
N PRO A 45 10.09 -5.06 11.68
CA PRO A 45 8.92 -5.85 11.36
C PRO A 45 9.32 -7.22 10.80
N SER A 46 8.48 -8.23 11.04
CA SER A 46 8.71 -9.60 10.57
C SER A 46 8.56 -9.73 9.05
N THR A 47 7.80 -8.83 8.42
CA THR A 47 7.63 -8.75 6.97
C THR A 47 7.63 -7.30 6.48
N SER A 48 7.65 -7.07 5.16
CA SER A 48 7.55 -5.73 4.60
C SER A 48 6.15 -5.10 4.74
N PHE A 49 5.13 -5.87 5.11
CA PHE A 49 3.73 -5.45 5.04
C PHE A 49 2.99 -5.48 6.38
N GLN A 50 3.59 -6.07 7.39
CA GLN A 50 3.05 -6.17 8.73
C GLN A 50 4.03 -5.54 9.71
N THR A 51 3.51 -5.02 10.82
CA THR A 51 4.33 -4.47 11.89
C THR A 51 4.63 -5.56 12.93
N ASP A 52 4.55 -5.25 14.21
CA ASP A 52 4.70 -6.19 15.30
C ASP A 52 3.69 -7.34 15.20
N ASP A 53 4.16 -8.55 15.53
CA ASP A 53 3.32 -9.74 15.61
C ASP A 53 2.28 -9.58 16.73
N ALA A 54 1.14 -10.29 16.61
CA ALA A 54 0.09 -10.23 17.62
C ALA A 54 0.62 -10.62 19.01
N GLY A 55 0.42 -9.74 19.99
CA GLY A 55 0.89 -9.93 21.37
C GLY A 55 2.34 -9.50 21.64
N ALA A 56 3.09 -9.08 20.62
CA ALA A 56 4.40 -8.47 20.82
C ALA A 56 4.27 -7.06 21.44
N PRO A 57 5.23 -6.64 22.29
CA PRO A 57 5.35 -5.24 22.68
C PRO A 57 5.50 -4.32 21.46
N ASN A 58 4.84 -3.17 21.52
CA ASN A 58 4.87 -2.16 20.47
C ASN A 58 6.30 -1.61 20.24
N SER A 59 6.77 -1.64 19.00
CA SER A 59 8.10 -1.21 18.58
C SER A 59 8.01 -0.04 17.60
N THR A 60 8.59 1.10 17.95
CA THR A 60 8.64 2.26 17.04
C THR A 60 9.46 1.96 15.79
N MET A 61 10.51 1.13 15.91
CA MET A 61 11.28 0.62 14.76
C MET A 61 10.41 -0.21 13.80
N SER A 62 9.48 -1.00 14.35
CA SER A 62 8.59 -1.85 13.54
C SER A 62 7.65 -0.99 12.71
N TRP A 63 6.92 -0.09 13.37
CA TRP A 63 5.99 0.83 12.70
C TRP A 63 6.66 1.77 11.71
N ALA A 64 7.82 2.36 12.06
CA ALA A 64 8.55 3.25 11.16
C ALA A 64 8.98 2.54 9.87
N MET A 65 9.49 1.30 9.99
CA MET A 65 9.91 0.54 8.80
C MET A 65 8.70 0.08 7.97
N THR A 66 7.61 -0.37 8.60
CA THR A 66 6.37 -0.73 7.88
C THR A 66 5.76 0.49 7.17
N PHE A 67 5.79 1.68 7.79
CA PHE A 67 5.38 2.93 7.16
C PHE A 67 6.19 3.25 5.90
N LEU A 68 7.52 3.12 5.96
CA LEU A 68 8.38 3.36 4.80
C LEU A 68 8.07 2.36 3.67
N ASN A 69 7.86 1.08 4.00
CA ASN A 69 7.48 0.07 3.02
C ASN A 69 6.10 0.34 2.39
N ALA A 70 5.14 0.86 3.15
CA ALA A 70 3.80 1.18 2.65
C ALA A 70 3.83 2.20 1.49
N ARG A 71 4.82 3.11 1.45
CA ARG A 71 5.02 4.07 0.35
C ARG A 71 5.37 3.39 -0.96
N ALA A 72 6.22 2.36 -0.91
CA ALA A 72 6.57 1.59 -2.11
C ALA A 72 5.33 0.90 -2.70
N GLY A 73 4.38 0.47 -1.84
CA GLY A 73 3.12 -0.17 -2.21
C GLY A 73 2.28 0.61 -3.22
N THR A 74 2.32 1.94 -3.19
CA THR A 74 1.59 2.78 -4.14
C THR A 74 2.26 2.90 -5.51
N ILE A 75 3.48 2.36 -5.68
CA ILE A 75 4.31 2.52 -6.87
C ILE A 75 4.52 1.17 -7.58
N TYR A 76 5.00 0.15 -6.87
CA TYR A 76 5.35 -1.12 -7.50
C TYR A 76 4.11 -1.89 -8.01
N ALA A 77 4.35 -2.78 -8.97
CA ALA A 77 3.33 -3.62 -9.61
C ALA A 77 2.16 -2.80 -10.19
N GLY A 78 2.49 -1.67 -10.83
CA GLY A 78 1.54 -0.69 -11.34
C GLY A 78 1.17 0.34 -10.27
N SER A 79 1.52 1.60 -10.52
CA SER A 79 1.27 2.69 -9.57
C SER A 79 -0.23 2.89 -9.31
N SER A 80 -0.58 3.54 -8.20
CA SER A 80 -1.98 3.86 -7.89
C SER A 80 -2.67 4.63 -9.01
N GLN A 81 -1.95 5.46 -9.76
CA GLN A 81 -2.45 6.18 -10.94
C GLN A 81 -2.83 5.21 -12.05
N ILE A 82 -1.96 4.26 -12.40
CA ILE A 82 -2.25 3.25 -13.42
C ILE A 82 -3.44 2.38 -13.02
N GLN A 83 -3.53 1.99 -11.74
CA GLN A 83 -4.69 1.23 -11.27
C GLN A 83 -6.00 2.03 -11.37
N ARG A 84 -5.97 3.34 -11.08
CA ARG A 84 -7.13 4.22 -11.28
C ARG A 84 -7.51 4.33 -12.76
N ASN A 85 -6.55 4.37 -13.68
CA ASN A 85 -6.83 4.38 -15.12
C ASN A 85 -7.47 3.07 -15.57
N ILE A 86 -6.96 1.91 -15.13
CA ILE A 86 -7.57 0.60 -15.39
C ILE A 86 -9.03 0.57 -14.91
N ILE A 87 -9.30 1.04 -13.69
CA ILE A 87 -10.65 1.09 -13.14
C ILE A 87 -11.53 2.06 -13.95
N GLY A 88 -11.01 3.25 -14.28
CA GLY A 88 -11.72 4.25 -15.07
C GLY A 88 -12.13 3.71 -16.45
N GLU A 89 -11.19 3.12 -17.19
CA GLU A 89 -11.44 2.61 -18.54
C GLU A 89 -12.32 1.35 -18.53
N MET A 90 -12.03 0.37 -17.67
CA MET A 90 -12.65 -0.95 -17.74
C MET A 90 -13.91 -1.11 -16.89
N VAL A 91 -14.05 -0.34 -15.80
CA VAL A 91 -15.22 -0.42 -14.91
C VAL A 91 -16.18 0.73 -15.18
N LEU A 92 -15.65 1.96 -15.33
CA LEU A 92 -16.46 3.16 -15.46
C LEU A 92 -16.69 3.58 -16.93
N GLY A 93 -16.01 2.96 -17.89
CA GLY A 93 -16.14 3.28 -19.32
C GLY A 93 -15.59 4.66 -19.70
N LEU A 94 -14.67 5.21 -18.91
CA LEU A 94 -14.04 6.50 -19.20
C LEU A 94 -13.11 6.39 -20.42
N PRO A 95 -12.88 7.51 -21.15
CA PRO A 95 -11.90 7.55 -22.22
C PRO A 95 -10.50 7.15 -21.73
N LYS A 96 -9.71 6.56 -22.64
CA LYS A 96 -8.33 6.17 -22.33
C LYS A 96 -7.45 7.37 -21.99
N GLU A 97 -6.48 7.14 -21.11
CA GLU A 97 -5.47 8.15 -20.79
C GLU A 97 -4.71 8.59 -22.07
N PRO A 98 -4.52 9.90 -22.30
CA PRO A 98 -3.74 10.40 -23.43
C PRO A 98 -2.30 9.88 -23.38
N LYS A 99 -1.77 9.46 -24.52
CA LYS A 99 -0.35 9.08 -24.61
C LYS A 99 0.53 10.33 -24.54
N PRO A 100 1.67 10.29 -23.81
CA PRO A 100 2.66 11.36 -23.86
C PRO A 100 3.09 11.59 -25.32
N SER A 101 3.24 12.87 -25.70
CA SER A 101 3.80 13.29 -27.00
C SER A 101 5.29 13.01 -27.09
#